data_AF-A0A1D7TIS0-F1
#
_entry.id   AF-A0A1D7TIS0-F1
#
_cell.length_a   1.000
_cell.length_b   1.000
_cell.length_c   1.000
_cell.angle_alpha   90.00
_cell.angle_beta   90.00
_cell.angle_gamma   90.00
#
_symmetry.space_group_name_H-M   'P 1'
#
loop_
_entity.id
_entity.type
_entity.pdbx_description
1 polymer ?
#
loop_
_entity_poly.entity_id
_entity_poly.type
_entity_poly.pdbx_seq_one_letter_code
_entity_poly.pdbx_strand_id
1 'polypeptide(L)'
;MWLFLKCELRFVCWLLIGLMILNSFVYGLAKLLAFPSYFIWVFEGSLLALALYICYFIYQFLKTLIFGYTGECKNLMQRTANWLSNLT
;
A
#
# COMPACT_ATOMS: atom_id res chain seq x y z
N MET A 1 3.53 -14.26 15.41
CA MET A 1 2.43 -14.16 14.42
C MET A 1 1.48 -12.99 14.66
N TRP A 2 0.86 -12.85 15.85
CA TRP A 2 -0.09 -11.76 16.17
C TRP A 2 0.47 -10.33 16.01
N LEU A 3 1.74 -10.12 16.40
CA LEU A 3 2.39 -8.81 16.33
C LEU A 3 2.65 -8.36 14.88
N PHE A 4 3.06 -9.30 14.02
CA PHE A 4 3.19 -9.10 12.58
C PHE A 4 1.84 -8.74 11.94
N LEU A 5 0.78 -9.50 12.29
CA LEU A 5 -0.56 -9.28 11.74
C LEU A 5 -1.11 -7.89 12.13
N LYS A 6 -0.96 -7.48 13.38
CA LYS A 6 -1.34 -6.12 13.84
C LYS A 6 -0.58 -5.02 13.10
N CYS A 7 0.71 -5.23 12.88
CA CYS A 7 1.59 -4.27 12.21
C CYS A 7 1.22 -4.10 10.72
N GLU A 8 1.04 -5.21 10.01
CA GLU A 8 0.61 -5.20 8.62
C GLU A 8 -0.79 -4.63 8.44
N LEU A 9 -1.74 -4.97 9.34
CA LEU A 9 -3.07 -4.38 9.29
C LEU A 9 -3.03 -2.86 9.44
N ARG A 10 -2.17 -2.35 10.32
CA ARG A 10 -1.97 -0.90 10.49
C ARG A 10 -1.38 -0.28 9.22
N PHE A 11 -0.44 -0.95 8.56
CA PHE A 11 0.09 -0.50 7.28
C PHE A 11 -1.00 -0.47 6.19
N VAL A 12 -1.84 -1.50 6.11
CA VAL A 12 -2.98 -1.54 5.18
C VAL A 12 -3.95 -0.39 5.44
N CYS A 13 -4.26 -0.08 6.71
CA CYS A 13 -5.07 1.08 7.04
C CYS A 13 -4.42 2.39 6.53
N TRP A 14 -3.11 2.59 6.74
CA TRP A 14 -2.40 3.76 6.22
C TRP A 14 -2.40 3.82 4.69
N LEU A 15 -2.23 2.67 4.03
CA LEU A 15 -2.28 2.56 2.56
C LEU A 15 -3.66 2.98 2.03
N LEU A 16 -4.75 2.47 2.64
CA LEU A 16 -6.12 2.82 2.27
C LEU A 16 -6.39 4.32 2.46
N ILE A 17 -5.98 4.89 3.60
CA ILE A 17 -6.12 6.33 3.85
C ILE A 17 -5.35 7.13 2.79
N GLY A 18 -4.11 6.75 2.49
CA GLY A 18 -3.28 7.40 1.48
C GLY A 18 -3.93 7.34 0.08
N LEU A 19 -4.45 6.18 -0.32
CA LEU A 19 -5.15 6.00 -1.59
C LEU A 19 -6.45 6.81 -1.65
N MET A 20 -7.20 6.93 -0.55
CA MET A 20 -8.40 7.76 -0.51
C MET A 20 -8.06 9.25 -0.66
N ILE A 21 -7.00 9.73 -0.01
CA ILE A 21 -6.53 11.11 -0.14
C ILE A 21 -6.07 11.37 -1.58
N LEU A 22 -5.27 10.46 -2.16
CA LEU A 22 -4.78 10.57 -3.53
C LEU A 22 -5.93 10.64 -4.53
N ASN A 23 -6.90 9.71 -4.44
CA ASN A 23 -8.05 9.69 -5.32
C ASN A 23 -8.95 10.92 -5.14
N SER A 24 -9.13 11.40 -3.90
CA SER A 24 -9.90 12.63 -3.64
C SER A 24 -9.23 13.87 -4.23
N PHE A 25 -7.91 13.97 -4.10
CA PHE A 25 -7.12 15.05 -4.67
C PHE A 25 -7.19 15.04 -6.21
N VAL A 26 -7.00 13.87 -6.81
CA VAL A 26 -7.08 13.68 -8.26
C VAL A 26 -8.48 13.95 -8.78
N TYR A 27 -9.52 13.57 -8.04
CA TYR A 27 -10.91 13.90 -8.39
C TYR A 27 -11.15 15.42 -8.39
N GLY A 28 -10.66 16.12 -7.38
CA GLY A 28 -10.72 17.59 -7.32
C GLY A 28 -10.02 18.25 -8.50
N LEU A 29 -8.80 17.78 -8.83
CA LEU A 29 -8.03 18.24 -9.99
C LEU A 29 -8.70 17.92 -11.33
N ALA A 30 -9.25 16.72 -11.47
CA ALA A 30 -9.94 16.28 -12.69
C ALA A 30 -11.19 17.14 -12.96
N LYS A 31 -11.93 17.51 -11.91
CA LYS A 31 -13.02 18.49 -12.01
C LYS A 31 -12.53 19.88 -12.39
N LEU A 32 -11.42 20.34 -11.81
CA LEU A 32 -10.86 21.66 -12.08
C LEU A 32 -10.35 21.81 -13.52
N LEU A 33 -9.75 20.75 -14.06
CA LEU A 33 -9.12 20.75 -15.38
C LEU A 33 -10.05 20.21 -16.50
N ALA A 34 -11.29 19.81 -16.19
CA ALA A 34 -12.24 19.20 -17.12
C ALA A 34 -11.73 17.95 -17.87
N PHE A 35 -10.81 17.19 -17.25
CA PHE A 35 -10.28 15.93 -17.77
C PHE A 35 -10.70 14.74 -16.88
N PRO A 36 -11.96 14.28 -16.96
CA PRO A 36 -12.48 13.20 -16.12
C PRO A 36 -11.82 11.85 -16.44
N SER A 37 -11.27 11.66 -17.64
CA SER A 37 -10.57 10.44 -18.02
C SER A 37 -9.37 10.18 -17.10
N TYR A 38 -8.59 11.20 -16.73
CA TYR A 38 -7.40 11.01 -15.89
C TYR A 38 -7.73 10.43 -14.50
N PHE A 39 -8.90 10.76 -13.95
CA PHE A 39 -9.37 10.18 -12.69
C PHE A 39 -9.56 8.67 -12.79
N ILE A 40 -10.12 8.17 -13.90
CA ILE A 40 -10.34 6.73 -14.11
C ILE A 40 -9.00 5.98 -14.09
N TRP A 41 -7.98 6.52 -14.77
CA TRP A 41 -6.66 5.89 -14.85
C TRP A 41 -5.97 5.84 -13.48
N VAL A 42 -6.05 6.92 -12.70
CA VAL A 42 -5.48 6.95 -11.35
C VAL A 42 -6.24 6.01 -10.40
N PHE A 43 -7.56 5.92 -10.54
CA PHE A 43 -8.38 5.00 -9.76
C PHE A 43 -8.06 3.54 -10.09
N GLU A 44 -7.95 3.18 -11.37
CA GLU A 44 -7.53 1.84 -11.80
C GLU A 44 -6.11 1.51 -11.31
N GLY A 45 -5.16 2.45 -11.41
CA GLY A 45 -3.81 2.29 -10.88
C GLY A 45 -3.80 2.08 -9.36
N SER A 46 -4.68 2.77 -8.63
CA SER A 46 -4.85 2.60 -7.18
C SER A 46 -5.34 1.20 -6.82
N LEU A 47 -6.33 0.67 -7.56
CA LEU A 47 -6.84 -0.69 -7.37
C LEU A 47 -5.76 -1.73 -7.66
N LEU A 48 -4.97 -1.53 -8.72
CA LEU A 48 -3.91 -2.45 -9.11
C LEU A 48 -2.78 -2.48 -8.07
N ALA A 49 -2.41 -1.33 -7.51
CA ALA A 49 -1.45 -1.23 -6.40
C ALA A 49 -1.96 -1.96 -5.15
N LEU A 50 -3.26 -1.83 -4.83
CA LEU A 50 -3.89 -2.54 -3.72
C LEU A 50 -3.85 -4.07 -3.93
N ALA A 51 -4.17 -4.53 -5.14
CA ALA A 51 -4.16 -5.94 -5.48
C ALA A 51 -2.76 -6.56 -5.36
N LEU A 52 -1.74 -5.88 -5.89
CA LEU A 52 -0.34 -6.30 -5.74
C LEU A 52 0.09 -6.38 -4.27
N TYR A 53 -0.35 -5.41 -3.45
CA TYR A 53 -0.07 -5.42 -2.02
C TYR A 53 -0.73 -6.62 -1.31
N ILE A 54 -1.97 -6.95 -1.66
CA ILE A 54 -2.68 -8.11 -1.10
C ILE A 54 -1.94 -9.40 -1.47
N CYS A 55 -1.49 -9.55 -2.72
CA CYS A 55 -0.69 -10.71 -3.14
C CYS A 55 0.62 -10.81 -2.32
N TYR A 56 1.32 -9.69 -2.12
CA TYR A 56 2.52 -9.64 -1.29
C TYR A 56 2.24 -10.03 0.17
N PHE A 57 1.14 -9.53 0.73
CA PHE A 57 0.73 -9.85 2.10
C PHE A 57 0.42 -11.35 2.25
N ILE A 58 -0.33 -11.94 1.32
CA ILE A 58 -0.63 -13.39 1.31
C ILE A 58 0.66 -14.20 1.23
N TYR A 59 1.59 -13.81 0.34
CA TYR A 59 2.88 -14.46 0.22
C TYR A 59 3.68 -14.44 1.55
N GLN A 60 3.79 -13.27 2.19
CA GLN A 60 4.48 -13.15 3.48
C GLN A 60 3.77 -13.92 4.60
N PHE A 61 2.45 -13.94 4.58
CA PHE A 61 1.65 -14.71 5.54
C PHE A 61 1.90 -16.21 5.39
N LEU A 62 1.84 -16.75 4.16
CA LEU A 62 2.16 -18.15 3.87
C LEU A 62 3.60 -18.49 4.25
N LYS A 63 4.56 -17.61 3.93
CA LYS A 63 5.97 -17.79 4.30
C LYS A 63 6.16 -17.86 5.82
N THR A 64 5.48 -17.00 6.57
CA THR A 64 5.48 -17.01 8.04
C THR A 64 4.89 -18.31 8.59
N LEU A 65 3.82 -18.81 7.98
CA LEU A 65 3.09 -20.00 8.43
C LEU A 65 3.84 -21.30 8.12
N ILE A 66 4.50 -21.40 6.96
CA ILE A 66 5.23 -22.60 6.51
C ILE A 66 6.63 -22.66 7.12
N PHE A 67 7.38 -21.56 7.12
CA PHE A 67 8.79 -21.54 7.53
C PHE A 67 9.00 -21.07 8.97
N GLY A 68 7.94 -20.76 9.72
CA GLY A 68 8.03 -20.25 11.09
C GLY A 68 8.78 -18.92 11.21
N TYR A 69 8.94 -18.21 10.09
CA TYR A 69 9.75 -17.00 10.04
C TYR A 69 9.04 -15.87 10.79
N THR A 70 9.62 -15.37 11.88
CA THR A 70 9.11 -14.18 12.55
C THR A 70 9.48 -12.95 11.72
N GLY A 71 8.59 -12.56 10.80
CA GLY A 71 8.75 -11.30 10.08
C GLY A 71 8.88 -10.13 11.06
N GLU A 72 9.96 -9.36 10.94
CA GLU A 72 10.13 -8.13 11.73
C GLU A 72 9.04 -7.12 11.34
N CYS A 73 8.34 -6.58 12.34
CA CYS A 73 7.41 -5.47 12.14
C CYS A 73 8.23 -4.21 11.78
N LYS A 74 8.37 -3.96 10.49
CA LYS A 74 8.96 -2.71 9.99
C LYS A 74 7.90 -1.64 9.93
N ASN A 75 8.10 -0.57 10.70
CA ASN A 75 7.24 0.61 10.68
C ASN A 75 7.25 1.29 9.30
N LEU A 76 6.23 2.11 9.02
CA LEU A 76 6.10 2.83 7.76
C LEU A 76 7.40 3.57 7.36
N MET A 77 8.00 4.29 8.33
CA MET A 77 9.29 4.99 8.13
C MET A 77 10.45 4.07 7.78
N GLN A 78 10.54 2.89 8.38
CA GLN A 78 11.60 1.93 8.05
C GLN A 78 11.38 1.33 6.66
N ARG A 79 10.12 1.11 6.25
CA ARG A 79 9.80 0.62 4.91
C ARG A 79 10.14 1.66 3.85
N THR A 80 9.76 2.92 4.06
CA THR A 80 10.10 4.01 3.13
C THR A 80 11.59 4.29 3.11
N ALA A 81 12.27 4.27 4.27
CA ALA A 81 13.73 4.43 4.34
C ALA A 81 14.47 3.31 3.58
N ASN A 82 14.07 2.05 3.75
CA ASN A 82 14.65 0.93 2.98
C ASN A 82 14.39 1.06 1.47
N TRP A 83 13.25 1.62 1.08
CA TRP A 83 12.95 1.89 -0.33
C TRP A 83 13.83 3.01 -0.89
N LEU A 84 13.95 4.12 -0.16
CA LEU A 84 14.79 5.25 -0.50
C LEU A 84 16.27 4.86 -0.58
N SER A 85 16.76 4.06 0.35
CA SER A 85 18.16 3.59 0.33
C SER A 85 18.46 2.65 -0.83
N ASN A 86 17.45 1.98 -1.38
CA ASN A 86 17.62 1.13 -2.57
C ASN A 86 17.55 1.92 -3.88
N LEU A 87 17.18 3.20 -3.82
CA LEU A 87 17.10 4.10 -4.99
C LEU A 87 18.34 4.99 -5.13
N THR A 88 19.14 5.15 -4.07
CA THR A 88 20.44 5.83 -4.03
C THR A 88 21.59 4.86 -4.21
#